data_AF-A0A1E4S4M6-F1
#
_entry.id   AF-A0A1E4S4M6-F1
#
_cell.length_a   1.000
_cell.length_b   1.000
_cell.length_c   1.000
_cell.angle_alpha   90.00
_cell.angle_beta   90.00
_cell.angle_gamma   90.00
#
_symmetry.space_group_name_H-M   'P 1'
#
loop_
_entity.id
_entity.type
_entity.pdbx_description
1 polymer ?
#
loop_
_entity_poly.entity_id
_entity_poly.type
_entity_poly.pdbx_seq_one_letter_code
_entity_poly.pdbx_strand_id
1 'polypeptide(L)'
;MSAEERLLKLKQLQKKRAEAARENRQELFKEHREKAIGKEKLRQLEEKQERSREELEKIRALERGEDYQRRKAWDYTIEENEKWDAKLERRAQNRENAGFKNYSQMAEQAYNKEISQITVDKDRYKLQKAKDGHGTSGVDFHNKPSKEAVDTLVSTLKTGDSRRMKKKSKEEDDTDSYINIKNKQFNEKLNRHYDKHINK
;
A
#
# COMPACT_ATOMS: atom_id res chain seq x y z
N MET A 1 31.62 -18.41 46.98
CA MET A 1 30.45 -19.06 46.36
C MET A 1 30.11 -20.32 47.12
N SER A 2 29.32 -20.18 48.18
CA SER A 2 28.78 -21.27 48.99
C SER A 2 27.92 -22.21 48.12
N ALA A 3 27.80 -23.48 48.51
CA ALA A 3 26.94 -24.45 47.83
C ALA A 3 25.49 -23.95 47.69
N GLU A 4 25.02 -23.19 48.68
CA GLU A 4 23.68 -22.57 48.69
C GLU A 4 23.53 -21.49 47.61
N GLU A 5 24.54 -20.64 47.42
CA GLU A 5 24.54 -19.59 46.39
C GLU A 5 24.52 -20.20 44.98
N ARG A 6 25.22 -21.32 44.78
CA ARG A 6 25.20 -22.09 43.51
C ARG A 6 23.81 -22.69 43.26
N LEU A 7 23.16 -23.20 44.30
CA LEU A 7 21.82 -23.78 44.22
C LEU A 7 20.74 -22.72 43.93
N LEU A 8 20.84 -21.54 44.55
CA LEU A 8 19.97 -20.40 44.26
C LEU A 8 20.13 -19.93 42.80
N LYS A 9 21.37 -19.83 42.32
CA LYS A 9 21.65 -19.46 40.93
C LYS A 9 21.11 -20.50 39.93
N LEU A 10 21.21 -21.78 40.26
CA LEU A 10 20.63 -22.87 39.45
C LEU A 10 19.10 -22.75 39.38
N LYS A 11 18.42 -22.50 40.51
CA LYS A 11 16.97 -22.26 40.56
C LYS A 11 16.56 -21.05 39.73
N GLN A 12 17.32 -19.96 39.78
CA GLN A 12 17.07 -18.77 38.94
C GLN A 12 17.21 -19.11 37.45
N LEU A 13 18.23 -19.88 37.06
CA LEU A 13 18.43 -20.31 35.67
C LEU A 13 17.31 -21.24 35.19
N GLN A 14 16.83 -22.15 36.04
CA GLN A 14 15.68 -23.00 35.73
C GLN A 14 14.40 -22.17 35.51
N LYS A 15 14.15 -21.17 36.35
CA LYS A 15 13.02 -20.24 36.18
C LYS A 15 13.13 -19.49 34.85
N LYS A 16 14.28 -18.88 34.57
CA LYS A 16 14.53 -18.18 33.28
C LYS A 16 14.35 -19.10 32.08
N ARG A 17 14.82 -20.36 32.16
CA ARG A 17 14.63 -21.35 31.09
C ARG A 17 13.16 -21.69 30.90
N ALA A 18 12.39 -21.83 31.98
CA ALA A 18 10.96 -22.09 31.91
C ALA A 18 10.17 -20.89 31.36
N GLU A 19 10.53 -19.68 31.76
CA GLU A 19 9.97 -18.41 31.25
C GLU A 19 10.24 -18.27 29.75
N ALA A 20 11.50 -18.40 29.32
CA ALA A 20 11.88 -18.36 27.90
C ALA A 20 11.15 -19.45 27.08
N ALA A 21 11.05 -20.68 27.61
CA ALA A 21 10.30 -21.74 26.94
C ALA A 21 8.78 -21.43 26.83
N ARG A 22 8.22 -20.70 27.82
CA ARG A 22 6.82 -20.25 27.78
C ARG A 22 6.63 -19.11 26.77
N GLU A 23 7.51 -18.12 26.78
CA GLU A 23 7.49 -16.98 25.87
C GLU A 23 7.65 -17.43 24.41
N ASN A 24 8.63 -18.28 24.13
CA ASN A 24 8.83 -18.85 22.80
C ASN A 24 7.58 -19.59 22.31
N ARG A 25 6.91 -20.36 23.17
CA ARG A 25 5.64 -21.02 22.79
C ARG A 25 4.56 -19.99 22.48
N GLN A 26 4.42 -18.95 23.30
CA GLN A 26 3.43 -17.90 23.07
C GLN A 26 3.70 -17.14 21.77
N GLU A 27 4.96 -16.82 21.46
CA GLU A 27 5.36 -16.18 20.21
C GLU A 27 5.08 -17.06 19.00
N LEU A 28 5.42 -18.35 19.06
CA LEU A 28 5.08 -19.32 17.99
C LEU A 28 3.57 -19.37 17.72
N PHE A 29 2.74 -19.38 18.77
CA PHE A 29 1.28 -19.34 18.61
C PHE A 29 0.79 -18.01 18.04
N LYS A 30 1.37 -16.88 18.45
CA LYS A 30 1.04 -15.55 17.91
C LYS A 30 1.40 -15.47 16.42
N GLU A 31 2.60 -15.88 16.05
CA GLU A 31 3.07 -15.87 14.66
C GLU A 31 2.19 -16.78 13.79
N HIS A 32 1.84 -17.97 14.27
CA HIS A 32 0.92 -18.86 13.57
C HIS A 32 -0.47 -18.23 13.39
N ARG A 33 -1.00 -17.57 14.42
CA ARG A 33 -2.28 -16.85 14.37
C ARG A 33 -2.23 -15.68 13.39
N GLU A 34 -1.17 -14.88 13.40
CA GLU A 34 -0.97 -13.76 12.46
C GLU A 34 -0.86 -14.25 11.02
N LYS A 35 -0.10 -15.32 10.77
CA LYS A 35 -0.03 -15.97 9.47
C LYS A 35 -1.39 -16.48 8.99
N ALA A 36 -2.18 -17.06 9.90
CA ALA A 36 -3.53 -17.58 9.57
C ALA A 36 -4.54 -16.46 9.23
N ILE A 37 -4.46 -15.32 9.90
CA ILE A 37 -5.32 -14.15 9.63
C ILE A 37 -4.95 -13.50 8.29
N GLY A 38 -3.66 -13.44 7.97
CA GLY A 38 -3.13 -12.78 6.79
C GLY A 38 -2.97 -11.27 6.97
N LYS A 39 -1.99 -10.69 6.25
CA LYS A 39 -1.54 -9.29 6.45
C LYS A 39 -2.65 -8.25 6.33
N GLU A 40 -3.57 -8.41 5.39
CA GLU A 40 -4.64 -7.44 5.14
C GLU A 40 -5.68 -7.41 6.28
N LYS A 41 -6.12 -8.59 6.76
CA LYS A 41 -7.05 -8.68 7.88
C LYS A 41 -6.40 -8.24 9.20
N LEU A 42 -5.10 -8.50 9.37
CA LEU A 42 -4.34 -8.02 10.52
C LEU A 42 -4.35 -6.48 10.55
N ARG A 43 -4.05 -5.84 9.42
CA ARG A 43 -4.11 -4.37 9.30
C ARG A 43 -5.49 -3.81 9.63
N GLN A 44 -6.56 -4.45 9.16
CA GLN A 44 -7.94 -4.04 9.48
C GLN A 44 -8.27 -4.18 10.97
N LEU A 45 -7.77 -5.22 11.63
CA LEU A 45 -7.95 -5.41 13.08
C LEU A 45 -7.16 -4.38 13.88
N GLU A 46 -5.93 -4.08 13.49
CA GLU A 46 -5.10 -3.04 14.10
C GLU A 46 -5.77 -1.66 13.95
N GLU A 47 -6.20 -1.30 12.74
CA GLU A 47 -6.95 -0.06 12.48
C GLU A 47 -8.21 0.03 13.35
N LYS A 48 -8.93 -1.09 13.56
CA LYS A 48 -10.11 -1.13 14.44
C LYS A 48 -9.74 -0.91 15.90
N GLN A 49 -8.67 -1.54 16.38
CA GLN A 49 -8.20 -1.36 17.75
C GLN A 49 -7.70 0.06 18.01
N GLU A 50 -7.00 0.66 17.05
CA GLU A 50 -6.52 2.04 17.12
C GLU A 50 -7.69 3.02 17.22
N ARG A 51 -8.70 2.90 16.34
CA ARG A 51 -9.92 3.73 16.41
C ARG A 51 -10.61 3.63 17.76
N SER A 52 -10.76 2.41 18.28
CA SER A 52 -11.34 2.19 19.62
C SER A 52 -10.52 2.83 20.74
N ARG A 53 -9.18 2.82 20.65
CA ARG A 53 -8.31 3.51 21.62
C ARG A 53 -8.45 5.02 21.54
N GLU A 54 -8.46 5.59 20.33
CA GLU A 54 -8.66 7.02 20.12
C GLU A 54 -10.04 7.49 20.63
N GLU A 55 -11.09 6.70 20.40
CA GLU A 55 -12.44 6.98 20.92
C GLU A 55 -12.47 6.98 22.46
N LEU A 56 -11.84 5.99 23.10
CA LEU A 56 -11.69 5.95 24.56
C LEU A 56 -10.91 7.16 25.09
N GLU A 57 -9.84 7.55 24.40
CA GLU A 57 -9.05 8.70 24.80
C GLU A 57 -9.82 10.02 24.66
N LYS A 58 -10.64 10.15 23.61
CA LYS A 58 -11.56 11.27 23.40
C LYS A 58 -12.59 11.35 24.53
N ILE A 59 -13.18 10.23 24.94
CA ILE A 59 -14.09 10.15 26.09
C ILE A 59 -13.37 10.61 27.36
N ARG A 60 -12.17 10.08 27.64
CA ARG A 60 -11.36 10.49 28.80
C ARG A 60 -10.96 11.97 28.79
N ALA A 61 -10.77 12.57 27.62
CA ALA A 61 -10.47 14.00 27.49
C ALA A 61 -11.72 14.85 27.78
N LEU A 62 -12.88 14.43 27.28
CA LEU A 62 -14.18 15.06 27.57
C LEU A 62 -14.50 15.00 29.08
N GLU A 63 -14.30 13.86 29.72
CA GLU A 63 -14.49 13.69 31.18
C GLU A 63 -13.58 14.62 32.00
N ARG A 64 -12.38 14.93 31.50
CA ARG A 64 -11.44 15.88 32.10
C ARG A 64 -11.73 17.34 31.76
N GLY A 65 -12.65 17.62 30.83
CA GLY A 65 -12.92 18.97 30.32
C GLY A 65 -11.82 19.53 29.41
N GLU A 66 -10.96 18.68 28.85
CA GLU A 66 -9.88 19.06 27.93
C GLU A 66 -10.33 18.96 26.46
N ASP A 67 -9.84 19.88 25.63
CA ASP A 67 -10.00 19.79 24.16
C ASP A 67 -8.99 18.77 23.58
N TYR A 68 -9.51 17.59 23.22
CA TYR A 68 -8.74 16.48 22.64
C TYR A 68 -7.97 16.89 21.38
N GLN A 69 -8.60 17.67 20.49
CA GLN A 69 -8.01 18.03 19.20
C GLN A 69 -6.85 19.00 19.40
N ARG A 70 -7.01 19.94 20.36
CA ARG A 70 -5.93 20.84 20.74
C ARG A 70 -4.73 20.08 21.28
N ARG A 71 -4.94 19.13 22.22
CA ARG A 71 -3.84 18.32 22.78
C ARG A 71 -3.11 17.55 21.68
N LYS A 72 -3.84 16.85 20.81
CA LYS A 72 -3.25 16.09 19.71
C LYS A 72 -2.51 16.98 18.70
N ALA A 73 -2.98 18.21 18.48
CA ALA A 73 -2.33 19.17 17.61
C ALA A 73 -0.94 19.61 18.13
N TRP A 74 -0.74 19.63 19.45
CA TRP A 74 0.57 19.92 20.05
C TRP A 74 1.58 18.79 19.87
N ASP A 75 1.09 17.55 19.74
CA ASP A 75 1.95 16.37 19.60
C ASP A 75 2.49 16.20 18.17
N TYR A 76 1.97 16.94 17.18
CA TYR A 76 2.47 16.86 15.80
C TYR A 76 3.84 17.50 15.65
N THR A 77 4.79 16.71 15.18
CA THR A 77 6.12 17.20 14.83
C THR A 77 6.10 17.96 13.50
N ILE A 78 7.07 18.86 13.29
CA ILE A 78 7.21 19.62 12.04
C ILE A 78 7.32 18.67 10.84
N GLU A 79 8.12 17.60 10.96
CA GLU A 79 8.28 16.61 9.89
C GLU A 79 6.97 15.88 9.54
N GLU A 80 6.12 15.59 10.53
CA GLU A 80 4.84 14.94 10.31
C GLU A 80 3.85 15.87 9.59
N ASN A 81 3.84 17.15 9.97
CA ASN A 81 3.04 18.16 9.28
C ASN A 81 3.50 18.34 7.83
N GLU A 82 4.81 18.45 7.57
CA GLU A 82 5.33 18.55 6.19
C GLU A 82 4.96 17.33 5.34
N LYS A 83 5.06 16.11 5.89
CA LYS A 83 4.64 14.88 5.21
C LYS A 83 3.12 14.89 4.95
N TRP A 84 2.34 15.43 5.88
CA TRP A 84 0.90 15.55 5.74
C TRP A 84 0.51 16.55 4.64
N ASP A 85 1.16 17.71 4.61
CA ASP A 85 0.94 18.73 3.59
C ASP A 85 1.35 18.22 2.21
N ALA A 86 2.53 17.60 2.09
CA ALA A 86 2.97 16.96 0.84
C ALA A 86 1.98 15.88 0.36
N LYS A 87 1.35 15.15 1.29
CA LYS A 87 0.32 14.15 0.98
C LYS A 87 -0.98 14.82 0.48
N LEU A 88 -1.39 15.94 1.08
CA LEU A 88 -2.54 16.72 0.63
C LEU A 88 -2.31 17.31 -0.76
N GLU A 89 -1.15 17.92 -1.00
CA GLU A 89 -0.76 18.46 -2.29
C GLU A 89 -0.75 17.37 -3.38
N ARG A 90 -0.15 16.22 -3.10
CA ARG A 90 -0.18 15.08 -4.01
C ARG A 90 -1.60 14.62 -4.32
N ARG A 91 -2.51 14.62 -3.33
CA ARG A 91 -3.93 14.30 -3.54
C ARG A 91 -4.62 15.35 -4.39
N ALA A 92 -4.34 16.64 -4.18
CA ALA A 92 -4.87 17.73 -4.97
C ALA A 92 -4.42 17.64 -6.43
N GLN A 93 -3.13 17.42 -6.68
CA GLN A 93 -2.58 17.19 -8.03
C GLN A 93 -3.21 15.97 -8.70
N ASN A 94 -3.38 14.86 -7.98
CA ASN A 94 -4.06 13.68 -8.53
C ASN A 94 -5.53 13.96 -8.89
N ARG A 95 -6.21 14.83 -8.14
CA ARG A 95 -7.59 15.25 -8.42
C ARG A 95 -7.65 16.17 -9.64
N GLU A 96 -6.70 17.09 -9.79
CA GLU A 96 -6.61 17.97 -10.97
C GLU A 96 -6.25 17.20 -12.25
N ASN A 97 -5.42 16.16 -12.10
CA ASN A 97 -5.06 15.23 -13.16
C ASN A 97 -6.08 14.09 -13.34
N ALA A 98 -7.19 14.12 -12.58
CA ALA A 98 -8.25 13.15 -12.76
C ALA A 98 -9.05 13.43 -14.04
N GLY A 99 -9.47 12.35 -14.69
CA GLY A 99 -10.26 12.42 -15.92
C GLY A 99 -9.41 12.37 -17.19
N PHE A 100 -10.09 12.10 -18.31
CA PHE A 100 -9.47 12.07 -19.63
C PHE A 100 -9.45 13.48 -20.22
N LYS A 101 -8.26 14.01 -20.50
CA LYS A 101 -8.06 15.30 -21.19
C LYS A 101 -7.75 15.07 -22.67
N ASN A 102 -6.66 14.36 -22.95
CA ASN A 102 -6.26 13.93 -24.29
C ASN A 102 -5.44 12.62 -24.23
N TYR A 103 -5.27 11.96 -25.38
CA TYR A 103 -4.53 10.69 -25.45
C TYR A 103 -3.04 10.83 -25.14
N SER A 104 -2.43 11.97 -25.48
CA SER A 104 -0.99 12.22 -25.25
C SER A 104 -0.67 12.31 -23.76
N GLN A 105 -1.39 13.14 -23.00
CA GLN A 105 -1.23 13.27 -21.54
C GLN A 105 -1.54 11.96 -20.82
N MET A 106 -2.57 11.22 -21.27
CA MET A 106 -2.87 9.91 -20.68
C MET A 106 -1.74 8.90 -20.91
N ALA A 107 -1.13 8.91 -22.10
CA ALA A 107 0.01 8.07 -22.42
C ALA A 107 1.24 8.45 -21.58
N GLU A 108 1.51 9.74 -21.42
CA GLU A 108 2.59 10.25 -20.57
C GLU A 108 2.42 9.83 -19.11
N GLN A 109 1.22 9.97 -18.54
CA GLN A 109 0.93 9.52 -17.18
C GLN A 109 1.11 8.00 -17.01
N ALA A 110 0.66 7.21 -17.99
CA ALA A 110 0.84 5.76 -17.97
C ALA A 110 2.33 5.39 -18.03
N TYR A 111 3.09 6.04 -18.91
CA TYR A 111 4.53 5.86 -19.05
C TYR A 111 5.29 6.21 -17.77
N ASN A 112 5.05 7.39 -17.18
CA ASN A 112 5.69 7.81 -15.94
C ASN A 112 5.37 6.85 -14.78
N LYS A 113 4.14 6.33 -14.75
CA LYS A 113 3.73 5.32 -13.77
C LYS A 113 4.47 3.99 -13.99
N GLU A 114 4.61 3.55 -15.23
CA GLU A 114 5.35 2.32 -15.56
C GLU A 114 6.82 2.47 -15.19
N ILE A 115 7.47 3.58 -15.55
CA ILE A 115 8.86 3.89 -15.16
C ILE A 115 9.03 3.88 -13.64
N SER A 116 8.11 4.49 -12.90
CA SER A 116 8.20 4.54 -11.44
C SER A 116 8.20 3.15 -10.78
N GLN A 117 7.71 2.13 -11.49
CA GLN A 117 7.65 0.75 -11.01
C GLN A 117 8.82 -0.10 -11.51
N ILE A 118 9.57 0.36 -12.50
CA ILE A 118 10.74 -0.35 -13.01
C ILE A 118 11.86 -0.21 -11.99
N THR A 119 12.34 -1.35 -11.49
CA THR A 119 13.53 -1.43 -10.65
C THR A 119 14.75 -1.65 -11.55
N VAL A 120 15.77 -0.80 -11.40
CA VAL A 120 17.00 -0.88 -12.21
C VAL A 120 18.13 -1.50 -11.38
N ASP A 121 18.70 -2.60 -11.89
CA ASP A 121 19.92 -3.20 -11.34
C ASP A 121 21.14 -2.38 -11.77
N LYS A 122 21.68 -1.61 -10.81
CA LYS A 122 22.82 -0.72 -11.04
C LYS A 122 24.13 -1.47 -11.27
N ASP A 123 24.29 -2.67 -10.71
CA ASP A 123 25.56 -3.40 -10.79
C ASP A 123 25.69 -4.12 -12.12
N ARG A 124 24.59 -4.74 -12.57
CA ARG A 124 24.50 -5.26 -13.95
C ARG A 124 24.75 -4.16 -14.98
N TYR A 125 24.18 -2.97 -14.77
CA TYR A 125 24.40 -1.82 -15.65
C TYR A 125 25.88 -1.41 -15.70
N LYS A 126 26.57 -1.32 -14.56
CA LYS A 126 28.01 -0.99 -14.52
C LYS A 126 28.85 -2.03 -15.25
N LEU A 127 28.56 -3.32 -15.04
CA LEU A 127 29.26 -4.41 -15.72
C LEU A 127 29.08 -4.33 -17.24
N GLN A 128 27.85 -4.08 -17.69
CA GLN A 128 27.55 -3.92 -19.11
C GLN A 128 28.23 -2.68 -19.68
N LYS A 129 28.15 -1.55 -18.98
CA LYS A 129 28.82 -0.29 -19.38
C LYS A 129 30.34 -0.44 -19.48
N ALA A 130 30.96 -1.25 -18.63
CA ALA A 130 32.39 -1.54 -18.71
C ALA A 130 32.75 -2.43 -19.91
N LYS A 131 31.86 -3.37 -20.30
CA LYS A 131 32.04 -4.23 -21.47
C LYS A 131 31.86 -3.48 -22.79
N ASP A 132 30.77 -2.72 -22.89
CA ASP A 132 30.35 -2.07 -24.14
C ASP A 132 30.98 -0.67 -24.32
N GLY A 133 31.63 -0.15 -23.28
CA GLY A 133 32.20 1.20 -23.26
C GLY A 133 31.13 2.31 -23.22
N HIS A 134 31.58 3.56 -23.26
CA HIS A 134 30.66 4.69 -23.42
C HIS A 134 30.32 4.82 -24.91
N GLY A 135 29.16 4.30 -25.30
CA GLY A 135 28.71 4.25 -26.70
C GLY A 135 28.65 5.65 -27.35
N THR A 136 29.67 5.97 -28.13
CA THR A 136 29.63 7.03 -29.14
C THR A 136 29.44 6.31 -30.47
N SER A 137 28.28 6.51 -31.10
CA SER A 137 27.89 5.97 -32.43
C SER A 137 27.52 4.49 -32.52
N GLY A 138 26.27 4.22 -32.93
CA GLY A 138 25.79 2.92 -33.41
C GLY A 138 24.78 2.23 -32.49
N VAL A 139 23.60 1.90 -33.03
CA VAL A 139 22.64 0.98 -32.40
C VAL A 139 23.21 -0.43 -32.52
N ASP A 140 23.40 -1.14 -31.41
CA ASP A 140 23.83 -2.55 -31.44
C ASP A 140 22.66 -3.45 -31.84
N PHE A 141 22.67 -3.90 -33.10
CA PHE A 141 21.67 -4.83 -33.65
C PHE A 141 21.86 -6.28 -33.16
N HIS A 142 22.93 -6.60 -32.43
CA HIS A 142 23.25 -7.93 -31.94
C HIS A 142 23.03 -8.13 -30.44
N ASN A 143 22.48 -7.13 -29.74
CA ASN A 143 22.15 -7.25 -28.33
C ASN A 143 21.10 -8.34 -28.09
N LYS A 144 21.50 -9.41 -27.38
CA LYS A 144 20.64 -10.52 -26.96
C LYS A 144 20.33 -10.35 -25.47
N PRO A 145 19.15 -9.82 -25.09
CA PRO A 145 18.81 -9.62 -23.69
C PRO A 145 18.79 -10.96 -22.94
N SER A 146 19.13 -10.93 -21.65
CA SER A 146 19.05 -12.12 -20.81
C SER A 146 17.60 -12.59 -20.68
N LYS A 147 17.40 -13.90 -20.55
CA LYS A 147 16.07 -14.50 -20.37
C LYS A 147 15.30 -13.88 -19.19
N GLU A 148 16.00 -13.58 -18.09
CA GLU A 148 15.42 -12.91 -16.93
C GLU A 148 14.90 -11.50 -17.24
N ALA A 149 15.59 -10.75 -18.10
CA ALA A 149 15.12 -9.42 -18.54
C ALA A 149 13.85 -9.53 -19.39
N VAL A 150 13.74 -10.58 -20.21
CA VAL A 150 12.53 -10.85 -20.98
C VAL A 150 11.38 -11.30 -20.08
N ASP A 151 11.65 -12.20 -19.13
CA ASP A 151 10.65 -12.72 -18.19
C ASP A 151 10.08 -11.60 -17.30
N THR A 152 10.93 -10.69 -16.82
CA THR A 152 10.50 -9.50 -16.07
C THR A 152 9.64 -8.57 -16.92
N LEU A 153 10.04 -8.27 -18.16
CA LEU A 153 9.23 -7.47 -19.09
C LEU A 153 7.85 -8.09 -19.31
N VAL A 154 7.77 -9.39 -19.62
CA VAL A 154 6.49 -10.09 -19.80
C VAL A 154 5.63 -10.02 -18.54
N SER A 155 6.23 -10.15 -17.35
CA SER A 155 5.50 -10.03 -16.08
C SER A 155 4.91 -8.62 -15.88
N THR A 156 5.65 -7.58 -16.27
CA THR A 156 5.18 -6.19 -16.16
C THR A 156 4.01 -5.92 -17.12
N LEU A 157 4.08 -6.42 -18.36
CA LEU A 157 2.99 -6.33 -19.33
C LEU A 157 1.72 -7.03 -18.83
N LYS A 158 1.83 -8.29 -18.37
CA LYS A 158 0.70 -9.03 -17.81
C LYS A 158 0.08 -8.33 -16.60
N THR A 159 0.90 -7.72 -15.75
CA THR A 159 0.44 -6.94 -14.59
C THR A 159 -0.28 -5.67 -15.05
N GLY A 160 0.24 -4.98 -16.06
CA GLY A 160 -0.39 -3.83 -16.71
C GLY A 160 -1.78 -4.17 -17.26
N ASP A 161 -1.87 -5.25 -18.03
CA ASP A 161 -3.14 -5.72 -18.62
C ASP A 161 -4.15 -6.11 -17.54
N SER A 162 -3.72 -6.84 -16.52
CA SER A 162 -4.58 -7.20 -15.39
C SER A 162 -5.16 -5.97 -14.68
N ARG A 163 -4.38 -4.89 -14.52
CA ARG A 163 -4.88 -3.63 -13.95
C ARG A 163 -5.91 -2.95 -14.86
N ARG A 164 -5.74 -3.02 -16.18
CA ARG A 164 -6.70 -2.49 -17.16
C ARG A 164 -8.01 -3.28 -17.14
N MET A 165 -7.94 -4.61 -17.03
CA MET A 165 -9.11 -5.49 -16.98
C MET A 165 -9.90 -5.31 -15.68
N LYS A 166 -9.23 -5.21 -14.51
CA LYS A 166 -9.90 -4.97 -13.22
C LYS A 166 -10.70 -3.66 -13.17
N LYS A 167 -10.27 -2.62 -13.89
CA LYS A 167 -11.04 -1.36 -13.99
C LYS A 167 -12.35 -1.51 -14.76
N LYS A 168 -12.44 -2.48 -15.67
CA LYS A 168 -13.65 -2.74 -16.47
C LYS A 168 -14.65 -3.64 -15.74
N SER A 169 -14.18 -4.52 -14.86
CA SER A 169 -15.01 -5.54 -14.20
C SER A 169 -15.67 -5.09 -12.89
N LYS A 170 -15.71 -3.79 -12.60
CA LYS A 170 -16.37 -3.32 -11.37
C LYS A 170 -17.87 -3.29 -11.63
N GLU A 171 -18.49 -4.45 -11.43
CA GLU A 171 -19.93 -4.67 -11.52
C GLU A 171 -20.56 -3.88 -10.35
N GLU A 172 -21.33 -2.83 -10.67
CA GLU A 172 -22.11 -2.09 -9.67
C GLU A 172 -23.35 -2.90 -9.32
N ASP A 173 -23.65 -3.04 -8.02
CA ASP A 173 -24.83 -3.73 -7.49
C ASP A 173 -26.08 -3.25 -8.24
N ASP A 174 -26.69 -4.18 -8.97
CA ASP A 174 -27.80 -3.88 -9.85
C ASP A 174 -29.05 -3.58 -9.02
N THR A 175 -29.59 -2.38 -9.19
CA THR A 175 -30.98 -2.10 -8.83
C THR A 175 -31.87 -2.73 -9.90
N ASP A 176 -32.91 -3.45 -9.52
CA ASP A 176 -33.85 -4.23 -10.37
C ASP A 176 -34.66 -3.41 -11.40
N SER A 177 -34.20 -2.19 -11.75
CA SER A 177 -34.89 -1.24 -12.61
C SER A 177 -34.59 -1.40 -14.10
N TYR A 178 -33.75 -2.36 -14.51
CA TYR A 178 -33.34 -2.51 -15.91
C TYR A 178 -33.75 -3.86 -16.51
N ILE A 179 -34.51 -3.82 -17.62
CA ILE A 179 -35.01 -5.00 -18.34
C ILE A 179 -33.89 -5.72 -19.13
N ASN A 180 -32.87 -4.98 -19.59
CA ASN A 180 -31.72 -5.56 -20.28
C ASN A 180 -30.43 -4.72 -20.06
N ILE A 181 -29.26 -5.32 -20.30
CA ILE A 181 -27.95 -4.69 -20.11
C ILE A 181 -27.77 -3.44 -20.98
N LYS A 182 -28.28 -3.43 -22.22
CA LYS A 182 -28.17 -2.27 -23.11
C LYS A 182 -29.04 -1.10 -22.64
N ASN A 183 -30.21 -1.38 -22.06
CA ASN A 183 -31.13 -0.43 -21.46
C ASN A 183 -30.50 0.17 -20.20
N LYS A 184 -29.85 -0.65 -19.36
CA LYS A 184 -29.01 -0.17 -18.25
C LYS A 184 -27.94 0.81 -18.73
N GLN A 185 -27.11 0.41 -19.70
CA GLN A 185 -26.05 1.27 -20.23
C GLN A 185 -26.58 2.57 -20.83
N PHE A 186 -27.75 2.52 -21.48
CA PHE A 186 -28.42 3.69 -22.03
C PHE A 186 -28.91 4.64 -20.93
N ASN A 187 -29.60 4.12 -19.90
CA ASN A 187 -30.10 4.92 -18.78
C ASN A 187 -28.95 5.46 -17.93
N GLU A 188 -27.88 4.70 -17.69
CA GLU A 188 -26.66 5.23 -17.06
C GLU A 188 -26.07 6.40 -17.84
N LYS A 189 -26.05 6.30 -19.17
CA LYS A 189 -25.58 7.39 -20.03
C LYS A 189 -26.51 8.61 -19.89
N LEU A 190 -27.83 8.41 -19.85
CA LEU A 190 -28.77 9.51 -19.60
C LEU A 190 -28.54 10.14 -18.23
N ASN A 191 -28.40 9.35 -17.17
CA ASN A 191 -28.16 9.84 -15.81
C ASN A 191 -26.87 10.68 -15.74
N ARG A 192 -25.78 10.23 -16.38
CA ARG A 192 -24.53 11.01 -16.43
C ARG A 192 -24.70 12.39 -17.06
N HIS A 193 -25.62 12.57 -18.00
CA HIS A 193 -25.81 13.83 -18.72
C HIS A 193 -26.94 14.70 -18.14
N TYR A 194 -28.09 14.09 -17.81
CA TYR A 194 -29.32 14.83 -17.53
C TYR A 194 -29.67 14.90 -16.05
N ASP A 195 -29.16 14.02 -15.19
CA ASP A 195 -29.51 13.99 -13.77
C ASP A 195 -29.15 15.31 -13.07
N LYS A 196 -28.05 15.94 -13.50
CA LYS A 196 -27.61 17.28 -13.06
C LYS A 196 -28.63 18.40 -13.38
N HIS A 197 -29.45 18.21 -14.42
CA HIS A 197 -30.43 19.18 -14.89
C HIS A 197 -31.85 18.89 -14.37
N ILE A 198 -32.12 17.65 -13.97
CA ILE A 198 -33.45 17.18 -13.57
C ILE A 198 -33.63 17.25 -12.04
N ASN A 199 -32.59 16.96 -11.24
CA ASN A 199 -32.67 16.93 -9.77
C ASN A 199 -32.25 18.25 -9.10
N LYS A 200 -32.63 19.40 -9.67
CA LYS A 200 -32.38 20.71 -9.07
C LYS A 200 -33.57 21.23 -8.28
#